data_AF-A0A8J6C6K6-F1
#
_entry.id   AF-A0A8J6C6K6-F1
#
_cell.length_a   1.000
_cell.length_b   1.000
_cell.length_c   1.000
_cell.angle_alpha   90.00
_cell.angle_beta   90.00
_cell.angle_gamma   90.00
#
_symmetry.space_group_name_H-M   'P 1'
#
loop_
_entity.id
_entity.type
_entity.pdbx_description
1 polymer ?
#
loop_
_entity_poly.entity_id
_entity_poly.type
_entity_poly.pdbx_seq_one_letter_code
_entity_poly.pdbx_strand_id
1 'polypeptide(L)'
;MPKDDDENPAPTAAVPIAEACAALSSGKSRATHGALEVSHGANATVYAYPLGSGQFAASDGARRELSDLVVKVGRWRSAKSFDMEVRMQRRAAMAGCAPLLFHAACQPVAAQSSASRGAVFGTIAMERLTQPTLYRWLHQVTREQRRKSGASNVGAWSISREALHEPVVKAWEREAKRLQAALVRAGVKHGDWHERNLVFDVPAARALTAVGRTPSPLEHHALRELIMQAIAQGPSGGAARMLVIDFEGSKPLGGMVDRFFASMCIDRHIVDPDEEPPSPLSRQASSNKRSPASGKGSAHGTSRTVTVAVRAPVRVSASAT
;
A
#
# COMPACT_ATOMS: atom_id res chain seq x y z
N MET A 1 -15.04 -59.95 2.32
CA MET A 1 -13.89 -59.04 2.34
C MET A 1 -14.37 -57.70 2.88
N PRO A 2 -13.85 -57.19 4.01
CA PRO A 2 -14.12 -55.83 4.44
C PRO A 2 -12.93 -54.94 4.09
N LYS A 3 -13.15 -53.99 3.17
CA LYS A 3 -12.29 -52.85 2.80
C LYS A 3 -13.21 -51.95 1.97
N ASP A 4 -13.42 -50.67 2.24
CA ASP A 4 -12.64 -49.68 2.97
C ASP A 4 -13.61 -48.74 3.68
N ASP A 5 -13.43 -48.52 4.98
CA ASP A 5 -13.96 -47.33 5.62
C ASP A 5 -13.13 -46.16 5.09
N ASP A 6 -13.74 -45.36 4.22
CA ASP A 6 -13.30 -44.00 3.90
C ASP A 6 -13.27 -43.21 5.22
N GLU A 7 -12.17 -43.32 5.96
CA GLU A 7 -11.80 -42.37 7.01
C GLU A 7 -11.54 -41.02 6.33
N ASN A 8 -12.63 -40.32 6.04
CA ASN A 8 -12.59 -38.93 5.69
C ASN A 8 -11.90 -38.22 6.87
N PRO A 9 -10.69 -37.67 6.71
CA PRO A 9 -9.94 -37.14 7.83
C PRO A 9 -10.78 -36.07 8.51
N ALA A 10 -10.94 -36.19 9.84
CA ALA A 10 -11.73 -35.25 10.62
C ALA A 10 -11.35 -33.80 10.24
N PRO A 11 -12.33 -32.92 9.99
CA PRO A 11 -12.05 -31.59 9.47
C PRO A 11 -11.11 -30.86 10.44
N THR A 12 -9.93 -30.48 9.95
CA THR A 12 -8.91 -29.76 10.72
C THR A 12 -9.57 -28.61 11.47
N ALA A 13 -9.40 -28.58 12.80
CA ALA A 13 -10.03 -27.56 13.63
C ALA A 13 -9.57 -26.16 13.17
N ALA A 14 -10.53 -25.25 12.96
CA ALA A 14 -10.21 -23.88 12.58
C ALA A 14 -9.63 -23.14 13.78
N VAL A 15 -8.48 -22.47 13.59
CA VAL A 15 -7.86 -21.67 14.64
C VAL A 15 -8.63 -20.36 14.86
N PRO A 16 -8.78 -19.87 16.09
CA PRO A 16 -9.36 -18.54 16.33
C PRO A 16 -8.56 -17.44 15.61
N ILE A 17 -9.23 -16.45 15.01
CA ILE A 17 -8.55 -15.36 14.28
C ILE A 17 -7.53 -14.61 15.14
N ALA A 18 -7.80 -14.43 16.44
CA ALA A 18 -6.86 -13.78 17.36
C ALA A 18 -5.55 -14.57 17.51
N GLU A 19 -5.64 -15.90 17.54
CA GLU A 19 -4.48 -16.80 17.61
C GLU A 19 -3.66 -16.76 16.32
N ALA A 20 -4.35 -16.80 15.16
CA ALA A 20 -3.70 -16.62 13.87
C ALA A 20 -2.96 -15.26 13.80
N CYS A 21 -3.58 -14.16 14.21
CA CYS A 21 -2.91 -12.86 14.24
C CYS A 21 -1.69 -12.84 15.17
N ALA A 22 -1.83 -13.40 16.37
CA ALA A 22 -0.75 -13.48 17.34
C ALA A 22 0.44 -14.28 16.79
N ALA A 23 0.18 -15.34 16.03
CA ALA A 23 1.21 -16.16 15.40
C ALA A 23 2.09 -15.38 14.40
N LEU A 24 1.62 -14.25 13.84
CA LEU A 24 2.43 -13.41 12.93
C LEU A 24 3.11 -12.22 13.63
N SER A 25 2.85 -12.01 14.92
CA SER A 25 3.39 -10.88 15.69
C SER A 25 4.90 -10.98 15.95
N SER A 26 5.47 -12.19 16.01
CA SER A 26 6.91 -12.42 16.28
C SER A 26 7.65 -13.06 15.10
N GLY A 27 8.93 -12.73 14.92
CA GLY A 27 9.74 -13.24 13.81
C GLY A 27 9.90 -14.75 13.82
N LYS A 28 10.11 -15.36 14.99
CA LYS A 28 10.24 -16.81 15.15
C LYS A 28 8.96 -17.54 14.74
N SER A 29 7.81 -17.03 15.17
CA SER A 29 6.51 -17.62 14.85
C SER A 29 6.16 -17.46 13.36
N ARG A 30 6.47 -16.31 12.75
CA ARG A 30 6.32 -16.13 11.29
C ARG A 30 7.05 -17.20 10.49
N ALA A 31 8.28 -17.52 10.86
CA ALA A 31 9.06 -18.58 10.20
C ALA A 31 8.42 -19.96 10.39
N THR A 32 7.94 -20.29 11.60
CA THR A 32 7.24 -21.56 11.87
C THR A 32 5.98 -21.74 11.03
N HIS A 33 5.25 -20.65 10.77
CA HIS A 33 4.03 -20.68 9.95
C HIS A 33 4.29 -20.48 8.45
N GLY A 34 5.56 -20.37 8.02
CA GLY A 34 5.91 -20.10 6.62
C GLY A 34 5.30 -18.79 6.09
N ALA A 35 5.07 -17.82 6.97
CA ALA A 35 4.41 -16.57 6.60
C ALA A 35 5.28 -15.74 5.67
N LEU A 36 4.66 -15.16 4.65
CA LEU A 36 5.33 -14.41 3.60
C LEU A 36 5.12 -12.93 3.79
N GLU A 37 6.20 -12.16 3.72
CA GLU A 37 6.11 -10.71 3.63
C GLU A 37 5.60 -10.32 2.24
N VAL A 38 4.46 -9.62 2.17
CA VAL A 38 3.82 -9.21 0.92
C VAL A 38 3.91 -7.70 0.67
N SER A 39 4.11 -6.91 1.72
CA SER A 39 4.31 -5.46 1.62
C SER A 39 5.00 -4.92 2.87
N HIS A 40 5.71 -3.80 2.71
CA HIS A 40 6.40 -3.10 3.78
C HIS A 40 6.14 -1.60 3.67
N GLY A 41 5.57 -1.01 4.73
CA GLY A 41 5.38 0.44 4.86
C GLY A 41 6.27 1.02 5.96
N ALA A 42 6.25 2.34 6.11
CA ALA A 42 7.10 3.04 7.08
C ALA A 42 6.88 2.58 8.53
N ASN A 43 5.65 2.19 8.87
CA ASN A 43 5.24 1.89 10.24
C ASN A 43 4.81 0.43 10.45
N ALA A 44 4.55 -0.32 9.37
CA ALA A 44 4.03 -1.68 9.46
C ALA A 44 4.41 -2.53 8.25
N THR A 45 4.52 -3.83 8.49
CA THR A 45 4.77 -4.85 7.48
C THR A 45 3.53 -5.72 7.34
N VAL A 46 3.19 -6.12 6.12
CA VAL A 46 2.03 -6.96 5.84
C VAL A 46 2.52 -8.37 5.53
N TYR A 47 1.97 -9.34 6.27
CA TYR A 47 2.25 -10.76 6.12
C TYR A 47 1.03 -11.52 5.62
N ALA A 48 1.26 -12.57 4.85
CA ALA A 48 0.23 -13.50 4.38
C ALA A 48 0.59 -14.95 4.74
N TYR A 49 -0.43 -15.77 4.96
CA TYR A 49 -0.25 -17.22 5.07
C TYR A 49 -0.10 -17.87 3.69
N PRO A 50 0.68 -18.96 3.59
CA PRO A 50 0.72 -19.78 2.38
C PRO A 50 -0.60 -20.54 2.15
N LEU A 51 -0.78 -21.08 0.94
CA LEU A 51 -1.88 -22.01 0.67
C LEU A 51 -1.80 -23.24 1.56
N GLY A 52 -2.96 -23.77 1.92
CA GLY A 52 -3.06 -24.99 2.72
C GLY A 52 -2.62 -24.80 4.17
N SER A 53 -2.43 -23.57 4.66
CA SER A 53 -2.16 -23.30 6.08
C SER A 53 -3.30 -23.66 7.02
N GLY A 54 -4.44 -24.11 6.49
CA GLY A 54 -5.64 -24.44 7.25
C GLY A 54 -6.62 -23.30 7.29
N GLN A 55 -7.56 -23.37 8.24
CA GLN A 55 -8.68 -22.45 8.35
C GLN A 55 -8.62 -21.63 9.63
N PHE A 56 -9.20 -20.43 9.60
CA PHE A 56 -9.50 -19.65 10.78
C PHE A 56 -10.99 -19.47 10.98
N ALA A 57 -11.40 -19.35 12.24
CA ALA A 57 -12.72 -18.91 12.63
C ALA A 57 -12.71 -17.38 12.76
N ALA A 58 -13.44 -16.68 11.88
CA ALA A 58 -13.55 -15.24 11.93
C ALA A 58 -14.51 -14.81 13.05
N SER A 59 -14.50 -13.52 13.39
CA SER A 59 -15.31 -12.95 14.47
C SER A 59 -16.83 -13.07 14.24
N ASP A 60 -17.25 -13.30 12.99
CA ASP A 60 -18.64 -13.56 12.59
C ASP A 60 -19.03 -15.06 12.69
N GLY A 61 -18.11 -15.91 13.16
CA GLY A 61 -18.28 -17.36 13.24
C GLY A 61 -18.01 -18.10 11.91
N ALA A 62 -17.77 -17.40 10.81
CA ALA A 62 -17.49 -18.02 9.53
C ALA A 62 -16.08 -18.66 9.52
N ARG A 63 -16.00 -19.86 8.95
CA ARG A 63 -14.73 -20.54 8.68
C ARG A 63 -14.20 -20.07 7.33
N ARG A 64 -12.93 -19.66 7.29
CA ARG A 64 -12.27 -19.12 6.10
C ARG A 64 -10.86 -19.68 6.00
N GLU A 65 -10.30 -19.74 4.80
CA GLU A 65 -8.91 -20.19 4.61
C GLU A 65 -7.94 -19.15 5.17
N LEU A 66 -6.90 -19.60 5.88
CA LEU A 66 -5.83 -18.70 6.36
C LEU A 66 -5.13 -17.99 5.20
N SER A 67 -5.09 -18.62 4.02
CA SER A 67 -4.52 -18.01 2.81
C SER A 67 -5.30 -16.78 2.30
N ASP A 68 -6.56 -16.60 2.71
CA ASP A 68 -7.38 -15.42 2.43
C ASP A 68 -7.14 -14.27 3.42
N LEU A 69 -6.25 -14.46 4.40
CA LEU A 69 -5.91 -13.49 5.42
C LEU A 69 -4.58 -12.81 5.12
N VAL A 70 -4.54 -11.49 5.32
CA VAL A 70 -3.29 -10.75 5.55
C VAL A 70 -3.31 -10.08 6.90
N VAL A 71 -2.14 -9.98 7.53
CA VAL A 71 -1.95 -9.34 8.83
C VAL A 71 -0.94 -8.20 8.70
N LYS A 72 -1.41 -6.97 8.90
CA LYS A 72 -0.56 -5.78 9.06
C LYS A 72 -0.02 -5.78 10.48
N VAL A 73 1.30 -5.86 10.63
CA VAL A 73 2.02 -5.95 11.91
C VAL A 73 2.99 -4.78 12.00
N GLY A 74 2.89 -3.95 13.03
CA GLY A 74 3.67 -2.72 13.06
C GLY A 74 3.58 -1.91 14.35
N ARG A 75 4.06 -0.67 14.26
CA ARG A 75 4.04 0.32 15.33
C ARG A 75 3.17 1.50 14.94
N TRP A 76 2.33 1.93 15.87
CA TRP A 76 1.51 3.14 15.74
C TRP A 76 1.97 4.18 16.75
N ARG A 77 1.84 5.45 16.37
CA ARG A 77 2.25 6.60 17.21
C ARG A 77 1.52 6.63 18.56
N SER A 78 0.30 6.09 18.60
CA SER A 78 -0.51 5.97 19.82
C SER A 78 -1.61 4.90 19.68
N ALA A 79 -2.16 4.44 20.80
CA ALA A 79 -3.39 3.63 20.82
C ALA A 79 -4.53 4.34 20.07
N LYS A 80 -4.68 5.65 20.28
CA LYS A 80 -5.69 6.48 19.60
C LYS A 80 -5.55 6.46 18.08
N SER A 81 -4.32 6.51 17.54
CA SER A 81 -4.09 6.41 16.09
C SER A 81 -4.39 5.02 15.55
N PHE A 82 -4.06 3.97 16.30
CA PHE A 82 -4.41 2.60 15.95
C PHE A 82 -5.94 2.40 15.90
N ASP A 83 -6.64 2.80 16.97
CA ASP A 83 -8.10 2.72 17.04
C ASP A 83 -8.78 3.51 15.93
N MET A 84 -8.22 4.66 15.55
CA MET A 84 -8.73 5.46 14.44
C MET A 84 -8.61 4.69 13.12
N GLU A 85 -7.44 4.12 12.81
CA GLU A 85 -7.24 3.35 11.58
C GLU A 85 -8.20 2.15 11.51
N VAL A 86 -8.28 1.36 12.60
CA VAL A 86 -9.21 0.22 12.70
C VAL A 86 -10.65 0.67 12.49
N ARG A 87 -11.07 1.78 13.11
CA ARG A 87 -12.43 2.30 12.99
C ARG A 87 -12.73 2.79 11.57
N MET A 88 -11.80 3.50 10.93
CA MET A 88 -11.99 4.02 9.57
C MET A 88 -12.03 2.88 8.56
N GLN A 89 -11.11 1.92 8.65
CA GLN A 89 -11.11 0.74 7.80
C GLN A 89 -12.40 -0.08 7.97
N ARG A 90 -12.86 -0.31 9.22
CA ARG A 90 -14.12 -1.05 9.45
C ARG A 90 -15.33 -0.34 8.83
N ARG A 91 -15.42 0.99 8.95
CA ARG A 91 -16.49 1.78 8.31
C ARG A 91 -16.43 1.69 6.79
N ALA A 92 -15.23 1.85 6.21
CA ALA A 92 -15.02 1.73 4.77
C ALA A 92 -15.36 0.33 4.25
N ALA A 93 -15.00 -0.72 5.01
CA ALA A 93 -15.31 -2.11 4.67
C ALA A 93 -16.81 -2.39 4.68
N MET A 94 -17.54 -1.90 5.70
CA MET A 94 -19.01 -1.99 5.75
C MET A 94 -19.69 -1.27 4.58
N ALA A 95 -19.06 -0.22 4.05
CA ALA A 95 -19.51 0.49 2.84
C ALA A 95 -19.05 -0.17 1.53
N GLY A 96 -18.40 -1.33 1.58
CA GLY A 96 -17.87 -2.04 0.41
C GLY A 96 -16.72 -1.33 -0.28
N CYS A 97 -15.98 -0.47 0.43
CA CYS A 97 -14.92 0.37 -0.13
C CYS A 97 -13.50 -0.08 0.25
N ALA A 98 -13.36 -0.96 1.24
CA ALA A 98 -12.09 -1.42 1.78
C ALA A 98 -12.12 -2.94 2.03
N PRO A 99 -10.96 -3.61 2.14
CA PRO A 99 -10.91 -5.02 2.53
C PRO A 99 -11.58 -5.24 3.89
N LEU A 100 -12.29 -6.37 4.03
CA LEU A 100 -12.93 -6.74 5.29
C LEU A 100 -11.89 -6.84 6.42
N LEU A 101 -12.19 -6.22 7.57
CA LEU A 101 -11.37 -6.31 8.77
C LEU A 101 -11.93 -7.41 9.67
N PHE A 102 -11.14 -8.45 9.93
CA PHE A 102 -11.56 -9.60 10.74
C PHE A 102 -11.18 -9.45 12.21
N HIS A 103 -10.00 -8.88 12.47
CA HIS A 103 -9.47 -8.74 13.82
C HIS A 103 -8.48 -7.58 13.91
N ALA A 104 -8.35 -6.98 15.09
CA ALA A 104 -7.35 -5.99 15.38
C ALA A 104 -7.00 -6.03 16.87
N ALA A 105 -5.71 -5.98 17.20
CA ALA A 105 -5.22 -5.93 18.57
C ALA A 105 -3.96 -5.07 18.67
N CYS A 106 -3.81 -4.34 19.76
CA CYS A 106 -2.57 -3.60 20.04
C CYS A 106 -2.12 -3.78 21.50
N GLN A 107 -0.82 -3.65 21.72
CA GLN A 107 -0.18 -3.71 23.02
C GLN A 107 0.76 -2.51 23.21
N PRO A 108 0.91 -1.98 24.44
CA PRO A 108 1.88 -0.93 24.72
C PRO A 108 3.30 -1.36 24.38
N VAL A 109 4.09 -0.46 23.78
CA VAL A 109 5.54 -0.68 23.63
C VAL A 109 6.23 -0.18 24.89
N ALA A 110 7.11 -1.00 25.47
CA ALA A 110 7.97 -0.55 26.57
C ALA A 110 8.76 0.69 26.12
N ALA A 111 8.66 1.78 26.89
CA ALA A 111 9.27 3.05 26.51
C ALA A 111 10.81 2.91 26.56
N GLN A 112 11.44 2.75 25.39
CA GLN A 112 12.90 2.69 25.27
C GLN A 112 13.52 4.09 25.09
N SER A 113 12.69 5.10 24.78
CA SER A 113 13.10 6.51 24.66
C SER A 113 11.92 7.46 24.91
N SER A 114 12.20 8.75 25.18
CA SER A 114 11.17 9.80 25.30
C SER A 114 10.30 9.92 24.04
N ALA A 115 10.87 9.66 22.86
CA ALA A 115 10.17 9.65 21.56
C ALA A 115 9.20 8.47 21.38
N SER A 116 9.33 7.41 22.20
CA SER A 116 8.46 6.22 22.16
C SER A 116 7.31 6.25 23.18
N ARG A 117 7.18 7.33 23.97
CA ARG A 117 6.11 7.44 24.98
C ARG A 117 4.74 7.42 24.30
N GLY A 118 3.96 6.39 24.61
CA GLY A 118 2.60 6.22 24.11
C GLY A 118 2.48 5.42 22.81
N ALA A 119 3.60 5.06 22.17
CA ALA A 119 3.58 4.20 20.98
C ALA A 119 3.05 2.79 21.32
N VAL A 120 2.33 2.20 20.39
CA VAL A 120 1.77 0.84 20.53
C VAL A 120 2.25 -0.05 19.39
N PHE A 121 2.41 -1.33 19.69
CA PHE A 121 2.61 -2.36 18.68
C PHE A 121 1.25 -2.96 18.36
N GLY A 122 0.88 -2.99 17.08
CA GLY A 122 -0.45 -3.40 16.64
C GLY A 122 -0.41 -4.51 15.60
N THR A 123 -1.53 -5.22 15.51
CA THR A 123 -1.86 -6.18 14.46
C THR A 123 -3.25 -5.88 13.92
N ILE A 124 -3.41 -5.89 12.59
CA ILE A 124 -4.70 -5.76 11.92
C ILE A 124 -4.81 -6.89 10.90
N ALA A 125 -5.77 -7.78 11.11
CA ALA A 125 -6.10 -8.89 10.23
C ALA A 125 -7.24 -8.49 9.29
N MET A 126 -7.00 -8.63 8.00
CA MET A 126 -7.94 -8.23 6.97
C MET A 126 -7.92 -9.18 5.78
N GLU A 127 -8.95 -9.05 4.94
CA GLU A 127 -9.06 -9.75 3.68
C GLU A 127 -7.83 -9.51 2.81
N ARG A 128 -7.24 -10.61 2.35
CA ARG A 128 -6.17 -10.60 1.36
C ARG A 128 -6.72 -10.12 0.02
N LEU A 129 -5.92 -9.30 -0.65
CA LEU A 129 -6.22 -8.78 -1.98
C LEU A 129 -5.10 -9.19 -2.96
N THR A 130 -5.37 -9.15 -4.28
CA THR A 130 -4.32 -9.37 -5.30
C THR A 130 -3.37 -8.16 -5.46
N GLN A 131 -3.83 -6.95 -5.14
CA GLN A 131 -3.07 -5.71 -4.93
C GLN A 131 -2.14 -5.16 -6.02
N PRO A 132 -2.40 -5.26 -7.33
CA PRO A 132 -1.86 -4.21 -8.19
C PRO A 132 -2.58 -2.89 -7.87
N THR A 133 -1.81 -1.85 -7.57
CA THR A 133 -2.35 -0.49 -7.38
C THR A 133 -2.84 0.08 -8.72
N LEU A 134 -3.74 1.05 -8.67
CA LEU A 134 -4.16 1.81 -9.86
C LEU A 134 -2.95 2.41 -10.57
N TYR A 135 -1.98 2.94 -9.81
CA TYR A 135 -0.67 3.38 -10.32
C TYR A 135 0.03 2.31 -11.17
N ARG A 136 0.23 1.11 -10.61
CA ARG A 136 0.94 0.01 -11.29
C ARG A 136 0.24 -0.44 -12.55
N TRP A 137 -1.09 -0.46 -12.54
CA TRP A 137 -1.87 -0.82 -13.72
C TRP A 137 -1.78 0.26 -14.81
N LEU A 138 -1.90 1.55 -14.47
CA LEU A 138 -1.77 2.66 -15.43
C LEU A 138 -0.39 2.68 -16.12
N HIS A 139 0.68 2.34 -15.39
CA HIS A 139 2.00 2.13 -15.97
C HIS A 139 2.03 0.99 -16.99
N GLN A 140 1.34 -0.12 -16.70
CA GLN A 140 1.26 -1.24 -17.63
C GLN A 140 0.50 -0.85 -18.90
N VAL A 141 -0.66 -0.20 -18.77
CA VAL A 141 -1.44 0.32 -19.91
C VAL A 141 -0.57 1.26 -20.76
N THR A 142 0.14 2.18 -20.12
CA THR A 142 1.06 3.11 -20.81
C THR A 142 2.16 2.37 -21.58
N ARG A 143 2.80 1.37 -20.95
CA ARG A 143 3.83 0.54 -21.59
C ARG A 143 3.29 -0.21 -22.80
N GLU A 144 2.10 -0.79 -22.69
CA GLU A 144 1.47 -1.53 -23.78
C GLU A 144 1.11 -0.62 -24.96
N GLN A 145 0.61 0.58 -24.69
CA GLN A 145 0.35 1.58 -25.73
C GLN A 145 1.64 1.99 -26.46
N ARG A 146 2.71 2.33 -25.73
CA ARG A 146 4.00 2.71 -26.33
C ARG A 146 4.60 1.60 -27.17
N ARG A 147 4.47 0.35 -26.71
CA ARG A 147 4.89 -0.83 -27.49
C ARG A 147 4.12 -0.94 -28.81
N LYS A 148 2.81 -0.67 -28.81
CA LYS A 148 1.97 -0.70 -30.02
C LYS A 148 2.28 0.44 -30.98
N SER A 149 2.62 1.63 -30.47
CA SER A 149 2.92 2.81 -31.29
C SER A 149 4.37 2.90 -31.77
N GLY A 150 5.25 2.00 -31.32
CA GLY A 150 6.69 2.08 -31.61
C GLY A 150 7.40 3.27 -30.96
N ALA A 151 6.75 3.94 -30.01
CA ALA A 151 7.30 5.09 -29.31
C ALA A 151 8.48 4.69 -28.40
N SER A 152 9.46 5.59 -28.28
CA SER A 152 10.66 5.37 -27.47
C SER A 152 10.34 5.15 -25.98
N ASN A 153 11.19 4.39 -25.29
CA ASN A 153 11.08 4.14 -23.85
C ASN A 153 11.53 5.33 -22.97
N VAL A 154 11.82 6.50 -23.55
CA VAL A 154 12.17 7.70 -22.78
C VAL A 154 10.96 8.09 -21.91
N GLY A 155 11.14 8.09 -20.59
CA GLY A 155 10.06 8.28 -19.63
C GLY A 155 9.25 7.02 -19.33
N ALA A 156 9.82 5.81 -19.38
CA ALA A 156 9.15 4.53 -19.07
C ALA A 156 8.38 4.47 -17.72
N TRP A 157 8.60 5.47 -16.87
CA TRP A 157 7.97 5.64 -15.57
C TRP A 157 6.91 6.76 -15.52
N SER A 158 6.56 7.40 -16.64
CA SER A 158 5.43 8.35 -16.68
C SER A 158 4.19 7.69 -17.27
N ILE A 159 3.02 8.03 -16.72
CA ILE A 159 1.72 7.63 -17.28
C ILE A 159 1.45 8.50 -18.51
N SER A 160 1.15 7.89 -19.67
CA SER A 160 0.86 8.68 -20.87
C SER A 160 -0.48 9.39 -20.75
N ARG A 161 -0.56 10.62 -21.27
CA ARG A 161 -1.83 11.35 -21.33
C ARG A 161 -2.86 10.57 -22.14
N GLU A 162 -2.44 9.87 -23.18
CA GLU A 162 -3.28 9.04 -24.03
C GLU A 162 -3.87 7.85 -23.25
N ALA A 163 -3.11 7.21 -22.34
CA ALA A 163 -3.64 6.13 -21.50
C ALA A 163 -4.80 6.61 -20.62
N LEU A 164 -4.76 7.85 -20.13
CA LEU A 164 -5.84 8.43 -19.31
C LEU A 164 -7.15 8.63 -20.07
N HIS A 165 -7.13 8.57 -21.40
CA HIS A 165 -8.32 8.68 -22.25
C HIS A 165 -8.87 7.32 -22.70
N GLU A 166 -8.21 6.22 -22.36
CA GLU A 166 -8.72 4.88 -22.66
C GLU A 166 -10.10 4.66 -21.99
N PRO A 167 -11.11 4.11 -22.70
CA PRO A 167 -12.44 3.93 -22.15
C PRO A 167 -12.48 3.13 -20.85
N VAL A 168 -11.63 2.10 -20.73
CA VAL A 168 -11.51 1.29 -19.51
C VAL A 168 -10.92 2.10 -18.35
N VAL A 169 -9.96 2.99 -18.61
CA VAL A 169 -9.39 3.88 -17.59
C VAL A 169 -10.45 4.87 -17.10
N LYS A 170 -11.25 5.45 -18.01
CA LYS A 170 -12.39 6.30 -17.64
C LYS A 170 -13.48 5.57 -16.87
N ALA A 171 -13.69 4.28 -17.14
CA ALA A 171 -14.59 3.46 -16.35
C ALA A 171 -14.08 3.28 -14.91
N TRP A 172 -12.80 2.99 -14.72
CA TRP A 172 -12.18 2.89 -13.40
C TRP A 172 -12.07 4.22 -12.67
N GLU A 173 -11.89 5.34 -13.38
CA GLU A 173 -11.94 6.69 -12.80
C GLU A 173 -13.32 6.95 -12.17
N ARG A 174 -14.40 6.60 -12.89
CA ARG A 174 -15.77 6.72 -12.36
C ARG A 174 -15.98 5.82 -11.14
N GLU A 175 -15.40 4.63 -11.13
CA GLU A 175 -15.45 3.72 -9.99
C GLU A 175 -14.69 4.28 -8.78
N ALA A 176 -13.51 4.86 -8.98
CA ALA A 176 -12.77 5.55 -7.92
C ALA A 176 -13.60 6.69 -7.31
N LYS A 177 -14.27 7.50 -8.14
CA LYS A 177 -15.20 8.56 -7.68
C LYS A 177 -16.39 7.98 -6.90
N ARG A 178 -16.94 6.85 -7.35
CA ARG A 178 -18.02 6.13 -6.63
C ARG A 178 -17.55 5.68 -5.24
N LEU A 179 -16.34 5.12 -5.14
CA LEU A 179 -15.73 4.70 -3.88
C LEU A 179 -15.48 5.89 -2.95
N GLN A 180 -14.97 7.00 -3.48
CA GLN A 180 -14.76 8.22 -2.70
C GLN A 180 -16.08 8.75 -2.12
N ALA A 181 -17.13 8.81 -2.94
CA ALA A 181 -18.46 9.21 -2.49
C ALA A 181 -19.04 8.25 -1.44
N ALA A 182 -18.78 6.95 -1.57
CA ALA A 182 -19.18 5.96 -0.59
C ALA A 182 -18.43 6.10 0.75
N LEU A 183 -17.14 6.44 0.74
CA LEU A 183 -16.38 6.79 1.96
C LEU A 183 -16.97 8.02 2.65
N VAL A 184 -17.30 9.08 1.89
CA VAL A 184 -17.93 10.28 2.43
C VAL A 184 -19.27 9.96 3.09
N ARG A 185 -20.11 9.14 2.45
CA ARG A 185 -21.38 8.66 3.04
C ARG A 185 -21.16 7.82 4.30
N ALA A 186 -20.08 7.03 4.34
CA ALA A 186 -19.67 6.28 5.54
C ALA A 186 -19.06 7.18 6.63
N GLY A 187 -18.96 8.49 6.41
CA GLY A 187 -18.40 9.45 7.35
C GLY A 187 -16.87 9.32 7.50
N VAL A 188 -16.18 8.86 6.45
CA VAL A 188 -14.73 8.67 6.42
C VAL A 188 -14.10 9.69 5.48
N LYS A 189 -13.11 10.43 5.98
CA LYS A 189 -12.16 11.22 5.17
C LYS A 189 -10.84 10.45 5.12
N HIS A 190 -10.47 9.94 3.94
CA HIS A 190 -9.28 9.08 3.79
C HIS A 190 -7.98 9.75 4.27
N GLY A 191 -7.84 11.06 4.03
CA GLY A 191 -6.64 11.80 4.43
C GLY A 191 -5.48 11.69 3.43
N ASP A 192 -5.40 10.59 2.68
CA ASP A 192 -4.35 10.35 1.67
C ASP A 192 -4.92 9.68 0.41
N TRP A 193 -5.73 10.42 -0.37
CA TRP A 193 -6.42 9.88 -1.54
C TRP A 193 -5.56 10.03 -2.80
N HIS A 194 -4.96 8.94 -3.25
CA HIS A 194 -4.17 8.88 -4.50
C HIS A 194 -4.13 7.46 -5.07
N GLU A 195 -3.62 7.31 -6.29
CA GLU A 195 -3.66 6.09 -7.11
C GLU A 195 -2.81 4.92 -6.59
N ARG A 196 -1.97 5.12 -5.57
CA ARG A 196 -1.28 4.00 -4.89
C ARG A 196 -2.11 3.41 -3.75
N ASN A 197 -3.05 4.17 -3.19
CA ASN A 197 -3.98 3.72 -2.16
C ASN A 197 -5.29 3.15 -2.75
N LEU A 198 -5.45 3.22 -4.08
CA LEU A 198 -6.46 2.49 -4.84
C LEU A 198 -5.87 1.20 -5.36
N VAL A 199 -6.42 0.07 -4.94
CA VAL A 199 -5.95 -1.27 -5.32
C VAL A 199 -7.03 -2.05 -6.04
N PHE A 200 -6.60 -2.83 -7.03
CA PHE A 200 -7.45 -3.84 -7.61
C PHE A 200 -7.36 -5.15 -6.84
N ASP A 201 -8.48 -5.85 -6.85
CA ASP A 201 -8.60 -7.17 -6.30
C ASP A 201 -9.36 -8.07 -7.27
N VAL A 202 -8.77 -9.21 -7.59
CA VAL A 202 -9.35 -10.25 -8.45
C VAL A 202 -9.49 -11.51 -7.60
N PRO A 203 -10.65 -11.75 -6.95
CA PRO A 203 -10.81 -12.82 -5.95
C PRO A 203 -10.37 -14.20 -6.46
N ALA A 204 -10.73 -14.54 -7.71
CA ALA A 204 -10.36 -15.81 -8.33
C ALA A 204 -8.83 -16.01 -8.47
N ALA A 205 -8.05 -14.93 -8.48
CA ALA A 205 -6.59 -14.98 -8.57
C ALA A 205 -5.88 -15.01 -7.21
N ARG A 206 -6.61 -14.83 -6.09
CA ARG A 206 -5.98 -14.78 -4.75
C ARG A 206 -5.32 -16.10 -4.38
N ALA A 207 -5.99 -17.22 -4.66
CA ALA A 207 -5.42 -18.55 -4.47
C ALA A 207 -4.10 -18.70 -5.23
N LEU A 208 -3.99 -18.12 -6.42
CA LEU A 208 -2.77 -18.17 -7.24
C LEU A 208 -1.67 -17.20 -6.76
N THR A 209 -2.03 -16.13 -6.04
CA THR A 209 -1.04 -15.27 -5.35
C THR A 209 -0.54 -15.89 -4.04
N ALA A 210 -1.32 -16.77 -3.44
CA ALA A 210 -0.98 -17.46 -2.21
C ALA A 210 -0.02 -18.60 -2.57
N VAL A 211 1.29 -18.39 -2.56
CA VAL A 211 2.20 -19.50 -2.86
C VAL A 211 3.33 -19.51 -1.84
N GLY A 212 3.32 -20.55 -1.00
CA GLY A 212 4.39 -20.92 -0.06
C GLY A 212 5.65 -21.46 -0.73
N ARG A 213 5.87 -21.12 -1.99
CA ARG A 213 7.12 -21.29 -2.75
C ARG A 213 7.27 -20.06 -3.66
N THR A 214 8.50 -19.61 -3.88
CA THR A 214 8.78 -18.57 -4.88
C THR A 214 8.23 -19.04 -6.23
N PRO A 215 7.20 -18.36 -6.80
CA PRO A 215 6.66 -18.78 -8.08
C PRO A 215 7.75 -18.69 -9.15
N SER A 216 7.75 -19.63 -10.08
CA SER A 216 8.61 -19.54 -11.26
C SER A 216 8.31 -18.25 -12.03
N PRO A 217 9.27 -17.71 -12.80
CA PRO A 217 9.02 -16.54 -13.64
C PRO A 217 7.80 -16.70 -14.56
N LEU A 218 7.54 -17.92 -15.05
CA LEU A 218 6.41 -18.24 -15.91
C LEU A 218 5.07 -18.19 -15.15
N GLU A 219 5.00 -18.78 -13.95
CA GLU A 219 3.79 -18.71 -13.10
C GLU A 219 3.49 -17.26 -12.70
N HIS A 220 4.52 -16.49 -12.35
CA HIS A 220 4.36 -15.08 -12.02
C HIS A 220 3.87 -14.26 -13.23
N HIS A 221 4.37 -14.56 -14.44
CA HIS A 221 3.89 -13.92 -15.67
C HIS A 221 2.42 -14.28 -15.95
N ALA A 222 2.06 -15.56 -15.89
CA ALA A 222 0.70 -16.03 -16.14
C ALA A 222 -0.31 -15.42 -15.15
N LEU A 223 0.06 -15.33 -13.87
CA LEU A 223 -0.77 -14.70 -12.84
C LEU A 223 -0.96 -13.21 -13.10
N ARG A 224 0.12 -12.51 -13.46
CA ARG A 224 0.05 -11.09 -13.82
C ARG A 224 -0.88 -10.89 -15.01
N GLU A 225 -0.75 -11.68 -16.08
CA GLU A 225 -1.61 -11.57 -17.26
C GLU A 225 -3.08 -11.80 -16.90
N LEU A 226 -3.38 -12.83 -16.11
CA LEU A 226 -4.74 -13.10 -15.64
C LEU A 226 -5.35 -11.93 -14.87
N ILE A 227 -4.58 -11.35 -13.93
CA ILE A 227 -5.03 -10.19 -13.15
C ILE A 227 -5.25 -8.98 -14.06
N MET A 228 -4.33 -8.71 -14.98
CA MET A 228 -4.40 -7.55 -15.87
C MET A 228 -5.56 -7.65 -16.87
N GLN A 229 -5.81 -8.85 -17.39
CA GLN A 229 -6.97 -9.15 -18.24
C GLN A 229 -8.29 -8.93 -17.49
N ALA A 230 -8.38 -9.38 -16.24
CA ALA A 230 -9.56 -9.15 -15.41
C ALA A 230 -9.81 -7.65 -15.15
N ILE A 231 -8.75 -6.87 -14.90
CA ILE A 231 -8.86 -5.41 -14.72
C ILE A 231 -9.27 -4.72 -16.04
N ALA A 232 -8.76 -5.20 -17.19
CA ALA A 232 -9.06 -4.65 -18.51
C ALA A 232 -10.54 -4.82 -18.94
N GLN A 233 -11.29 -5.72 -18.30
CA GLN A 233 -12.74 -5.87 -18.52
C GLN A 233 -13.54 -4.71 -17.89
N GLY A 234 -12.94 -3.92 -17.00
CA GLY A 234 -13.58 -2.79 -16.35
C GLY A 234 -14.53 -3.17 -15.20
N PRO A 235 -15.08 -2.16 -14.49
CA PRO A 235 -15.86 -2.36 -13.27
C PRO A 235 -17.28 -2.95 -13.48
N SER A 236 -17.87 -2.82 -14.67
CA SER A 236 -19.28 -3.19 -14.92
C SER A 236 -19.49 -4.61 -15.46
N GLY A 237 -18.42 -5.33 -15.80
CA GLY A 237 -18.51 -6.66 -16.41
C GLY A 237 -17.34 -7.59 -16.11
N GLY A 238 -16.39 -7.16 -15.28
CA GLY A 238 -15.18 -7.90 -14.96
C GLY A 238 -15.19 -8.56 -13.59
N ALA A 239 -14.29 -9.54 -13.40
CA ALA A 239 -14.06 -10.21 -12.12
C ALA A 239 -13.22 -9.36 -11.12
N ALA A 240 -12.73 -8.20 -11.56
CA ALA A 240 -11.94 -7.29 -10.74
C ALA A 240 -12.84 -6.30 -9.99
N ARG A 241 -12.45 -5.95 -8.77
CA ARG A 241 -13.02 -4.82 -8.01
C ARG A 241 -11.92 -3.87 -7.57
N MET A 242 -12.27 -2.60 -7.39
CA MET A 242 -11.38 -1.58 -6.82
C MET A 242 -11.70 -1.38 -5.35
N LEU A 243 -10.67 -1.26 -4.52
CA LEU A 243 -10.78 -1.01 -3.08
C LEU A 243 -9.77 0.05 -2.66
N VAL A 244 -10.04 0.64 -1.50
CA VAL A 244 -9.21 1.66 -0.86
C VAL A 244 -8.45 1.00 0.30
N ILE A 245 -7.16 1.29 0.39
CA ILE A 245 -6.26 0.81 1.46
C ILE A 245 -5.51 1.99 2.09
N ASP A 246 -4.80 1.68 3.18
CA ASP A 246 -3.95 2.61 3.92
C ASP A 246 -4.70 3.82 4.51
N PHE A 247 -5.45 3.55 5.58
CA PHE A 247 -6.21 4.56 6.31
C PHE A 247 -5.35 5.34 7.33
N GLU A 248 -4.01 5.32 7.19
CA GLU A 248 -3.13 6.14 8.01
C GLU A 248 -3.44 7.63 7.75
N GLY A 249 -3.71 8.39 8.82
CA GLY A 249 -4.13 9.80 8.70
C GLY A 249 -5.60 10.04 8.33
N SER A 250 -6.40 8.98 8.14
CA SER A 250 -7.85 9.08 7.99
C SER A 250 -8.51 9.71 9.22
N LYS A 251 -9.58 10.48 8.97
CA LYS A 251 -10.33 11.19 10.01
C LYS A 251 -11.84 10.97 9.83
N PRO A 252 -12.62 10.96 10.91
CA PRO A 252 -14.07 11.04 10.78
C PRO A 252 -14.44 12.39 10.15
N LEU A 253 -15.44 12.39 9.26
CA LEU A 253 -16.03 13.64 8.78
C LEU A 253 -16.94 14.24 9.88
N GLY A 254 -16.73 15.52 10.20
CA GLY A 254 -17.57 16.26 11.14
C GLY A 254 -18.79 16.89 10.46
N GLY A 255 -19.91 16.95 11.17
CA GLY A 255 -21.10 17.69 10.77
C GLY A 255 -21.62 17.48 9.34
N MET A 256 -22.54 18.35 8.91
CA MET A 256 -23.07 18.36 7.54
C MET A 256 -22.12 19.12 6.58
N VAL A 257 -21.44 20.14 7.10
CA VAL A 257 -20.55 21.04 6.33
C VAL A 257 -19.31 20.31 5.81
N ASP A 258 -18.61 19.51 6.63
CA ASP A 258 -17.41 18.80 6.15
C ASP A 258 -17.76 17.75 5.11
N ARG A 259 -18.95 17.12 5.21
CA ARG A 259 -19.43 16.17 4.21
C ARG A 259 -19.71 16.85 2.88
N PHE A 260 -20.34 18.02 2.92
CA PHE A 260 -20.58 18.84 1.73
C PHE A 260 -19.27 19.22 1.05
N PHE A 261 -18.30 19.77 1.77
CA PHE A 261 -16.99 20.12 1.21
C PHE A 261 -16.20 18.90 0.72
N ALA A 262 -16.22 17.78 1.45
CA ALA A 262 -15.59 16.54 0.99
C ALA A 262 -16.22 16.01 -0.30
N SER A 263 -17.53 16.16 -0.46
CA SER A 263 -18.24 15.79 -1.69
C SER A 263 -17.94 16.72 -2.87
N MET A 264 -17.61 17.99 -2.61
CA MET A 264 -17.17 18.92 -3.66
C MET A 264 -15.70 18.74 -4.06
N CYS A 265 -14.86 18.20 -3.17
CA CYS A 265 -13.45 17.89 -3.47
C CYS A 265 -13.23 16.57 -4.24
N ILE A 266 -14.30 15.94 -4.76
CA ILE A 266 -14.26 14.68 -5.54
C ILE A 266 -13.46 14.84 -6.86
N ASP A 267 -13.18 16.07 -7.29
CA ASP A 267 -12.46 16.37 -8.53
C ASP A 267 -10.94 16.60 -8.38
N ARG A 268 -10.34 16.23 -7.24
CA ARG A 268 -8.87 16.29 -7.15
C ARG A 268 -8.24 15.23 -8.03
N HIS A 269 -7.63 15.72 -9.11
CA HIS A 269 -6.79 15.02 -10.08
C HIS A 269 -6.06 13.81 -9.47
N ILE A 270 -6.15 12.68 -10.15
CA ILE A 270 -5.16 11.60 -10.04
C ILE A 270 -3.84 12.21 -10.56
N VAL A 271 -3.03 12.77 -9.66
CA VAL A 271 -1.73 13.39 -9.98
C VAL A 271 -0.65 12.42 -9.54
N ASP A 272 0.26 12.13 -10.47
CA ASP A 272 1.52 11.45 -10.18
C ASP A 272 2.34 12.33 -9.20
N PRO A 273 2.70 11.86 -7.99
CA PRO A 273 3.51 12.64 -7.06
C PRO A 273 4.89 13.05 -7.63
N ASP A 274 5.31 12.48 -8.75
CA ASP A 274 6.54 12.82 -9.47
C ASP A 274 6.34 13.85 -10.61
N GLU A 275 5.11 14.34 -10.85
CA GLU A 275 4.78 15.35 -11.88
C GLU A 275 4.60 16.79 -11.34
N GLU A 276 5.03 17.10 -10.12
CA GLU A 276 5.34 18.51 -9.83
C GLU A 276 6.61 18.89 -10.61
N PRO A 277 6.54 19.84 -11.57
CA PRO A 277 7.76 20.28 -12.23
C PRO A 277 8.71 20.83 -11.17
N PRO A 278 10.01 20.48 -11.21
CA PRO A 278 10.97 21.07 -10.31
C PRO A 278 10.86 22.60 -10.43
N SER A 279 10.65 23.25 -9.28
CA SER A 279 10.76 24.70 -9.18
C SER A 279 12.01 25.16 -9.96
N PRO A 280 11.93 26.26 -10.74
CA PRO A 280 13.07 26.77 -11.52
C PRO A 280 14.36 26.96 -10.71
N LEU A 281 14.25 26.98 -9.38
CA LEU A 281 15.37 27.09 -8.44
C LEU A 281 16.19 25.79 -8.26
N SER A 282 15.72 24.61 -8.70
CA SER A 282 16.49 23.36 -8.52
C SER A 282 17.37 22.97 -9.71
N ARG A 283 17.25 23.64 -10.86
CA ARG A 283 18.02 23.35 -12.09
C ARG A 283 19.45 23.91 -12.12
N GLN A 284 19.86 24.71 -11.14
CA GLN A 284 21.24 25.23 -11.07
C GLN A 284 22.22 24.34 -10.28
N ALA A 285 21.76 23.31 -9.57
CA ALA A 285 22.62 22.56 -8.64
C ALA A 285 23.25 21.28 -9.22
N SER A 286 22.88 20.82 -10.41
CA SER A 286 23.24 19.47 -10.91
C SER A 286 24.07 19.45 -12.21
N SER A 287 24.54 20.58 -12.73
CA SER A 287 25.40 20.61 -13.93
C SER A 287 26.90 20.40 -13.67
N ASN A 288 27.35 20.24 -12.42
CA ASN A 288 28.76 20.00 -12.12
C ASN A 288 28.97 18.63 -11.46
N LYS A 289 29.19 17.60 -12.27
CA LYS A 289 30.07 16.45 -12.00
C LYS A 289 30.07 15.50 -13.21
N ARG A 290 30.93 15.78 -14.20
CA ARG A 290 31.42 14.79 -15.17
C ARG A 290 32.75 14.21 -14.65
N SER A 291 32.79 12.88 -14.65
CA SER A 291 33.89 11.88 -14.70
C SER A 291 35.33 12.26 -14.30
N PRO A 292 36.05 11.39 -13.54
CA PRO A 292 37.50 11.40 -13.54
C PRO A 292 38.05 10.43 -14.61
N ALA A 293 38.77 10.99 -15.58
CA ALA A 293 39.75 10.26 -16.36
C ALA A 293 41.11 10.33 -15.64
N SER A 294 41.86 9.24 -15.79
CA SER A 294 43.25 9.01 -15.38
C SER A 294 44.21 10.18 -15.59
N GLY A 295 45.15 10.36 -14.64
CA GLY A 295 46.34 11.18 -14.84
C GLY A 295 47.42 10.92 -13.80
N LYS A 296 48.45 10.15 -14.18
CA LYS A 296 49.78 10.18 -13.54
C LYS A 296 50.47 11.50 -13.90
N GLY A 297 51.27 12.05 -12.98
CA GLY A 297 52.43 12.87 -13.35
C GLY A 297 52.46 14.34 -12.91
N SER A 298 53.06 14.55 -11.74
CA SER A 298 54.15 15.51 -11.44
C SER A 298 54.05 17.00 -11.83
N ALA A 299 53.91 17.81 -10.77
CA ALA A 299 54.72 18.98 -10.37
C ALA A 299 54.96 20.17 -11.33
N HIS A 300 54.44 21.35 -10.96
CA HIS A 300 55.23 22.46 -10.37
C HIS A 300 54.30 23.61 -9.95
N GLY A 301 54.64 24.25 -8.83
CA GLY A 301 53.76 25.16 -8.11
C GLY A 301 53.77 26.61 -8.59
N THR A 302 52.82 27.38 -8.06
CA THR A 302 53.02 28.78 -7.65
C THR A 302 51.86 29.19 -6.74
N SER A 303 52.23 29.81 -5.63
CA SER A 303 51.35 30.28 -4.56
C SER A 303 50.58 31.54 -4.99
N ARG A 304 49.28 31.62 -4.66
CA ARG A 304 48.56 32.88 -4.43
C ARG A 304 47.43 32.70 -3.41
N THR A 305 47.56 33.43 -2.32
CA THR A 305 46.60 33.62 -1.24
C THR A 305 45.38 34.42 -1.72
N VAL A 306 44.16 34.00 -1.36
CA VAL A 306 42.97 34.86 -1.36
C VAL A 306 42.17 34.62 -0.08
N THR A 307 42.03 35.71 0.69
CA THR A 307 41.22 35.85 1.90
C THR A 307 39.74 36.01 1.52
N VAL A 308 38.82 35.29 2.18
CA VAL A 308 37.38 35.63 2.18
C VAL A 308 36.83 35.54 3.60
N ALA A 309 36.13 36.60 3.99
CA ALA A 309 35.73 36.97 5.32
C ALA A 309 34.65 36.07 5.95
N VAL A 310 34.80 35.86 7.26
CA VAL A 310 33.80 35.24 8.15
C VAL A 310 32.85 36.33 8.65
N ARG A 311 31.53 36.13 8.51
CA ARG A 311 30.52 36.93 9.23
C ARG A 311 29.74 36.02 10.18
N ALA A 312 29.75 36.42 11.45
CA ALA A 312 29.20 35.71 12.61
C ALA A 312 27.68 35.87 12.75
N PRO A 313 27.01 35.06 13.60
CA PRO A 313 25.56 34.88 13.63
C PRO A 313 24.83 35.93 14.49
N VAL A 314 23.61 36.27 14.08
CA VAL A 314 22.69 37.10 14.89
C VAL A 314 21.85 36.20 15.79
N ARG A 315 22.04 36.35 17.11
CA ARG A 315 21.10 35.92 18.15
C ARG A 315 20.00 36.98 18.28
N VAL A 316 18.75 36.54 18.43
CA VAL A 316 17.68 37.36 19.04
C VAL A 316 17.25 36.65 20.31
N SER A 317 17.40 37.33 21.43
CA SER A 317 16.93 36.93 22.76
C SER A 317 15.61 37.62 23.07
N ALA A 318 14.71 36.92 23.75
CA ALA A 318 13.52 37.45 24.38
C ALA A 318 13.84 38.34 25.60
N SER A 319 12.94 39.26 25.94
CA SER A 319 12.44 39.46 27.31
C SER A 319 11.23 40.39 27.36
N ALA A 320 10.45 40.16 28.41
CA ALA A 320 9.15 40.71 28.74
C ALA A 320 9.16 42.20 29.15
N THR A 321 8.00 42.84 28.96
CA THR A 321 7.20 43.45 30.04
C THR A 321 5.73 43.28 29.68
#